data_AF-A0A660ZCX5-F1
#
_entry.id   AF-A0A660ZCX5-F1
#
_cell.length_a   1.000
_cell.length_b   1.000
_cell.length_c   1.000
_cell.angle_alpha   90.00
_cell.angle_beta   90.00
_cell.angle_gamma   90.00
#
_symmetry.space_group_name_H-M   'P 1'
#
loop_
_entity.id
_entity.type
_entity.pdbx_description
1 polymer ?
#
loop_
_entity_poly.entity_id
_entity_poly.type
_entity_poly.pdbx_seq_one_letter_code
_entity_poly.pdbx_strand_id
1 'polypeptide(L)'
;VDDEINPKNILPAEYALEQNFPNPFNPTTKIKYSIPQPANVVIKVYDVLGNEIATLVNEEKPVGSFEVEFDASKLVSGIYFYRLQAGNYVETKKMILIK
;
A
#
# COMPACT_ATOMS: atom_id res chain seq x y z
N VAL A 1 36.58 -19.18 -6.04
CA VAL A 1 36.03 -17.89 -5.60
C VAL A 1 34.55 -17.98 -5.85
N ASP A 2 33.83 -18.39 -4.83
CA ASP A 2 32.38 -18.51 -4.86
C ASP A 2 31.82 -17.09 -5.01
N ASP A 3 31.17 -16.82 -6.15
CA ASP A 3 30.39 -15.61 -6.33
C ASP A 3 29.23 -15.67 -5.33
N GLU A 4 29.37 -14.95 -4.21
CA GLU A 4 28.25 -14.59 -3.36
C GLU A 4 27.18 -13.96 -4.25
N ILE A 5 26.05 -14.65 -4.39
CA ILE A 5 24.82 -14.07 -4.95
C ILE A 5 24.38 -13.00 -3.94
N ASN A 6 24.98 -11.82 -4.03
CA ASN A 6 24.48 -10.62 -3.38
C ASN A 6 23.14 -10.34 -4.07
N PRO A 7 21.99 -10.47 -3.39
CA PRO A 7 20.70 -10.21 -4.02
C PRO A 7 20.72 -8.73 -4.39
N LYS A 8 21.11 -8.44 -5.64
CA LYS A 8 21.04 -7.11 -6.24
C LYS A 8 19.69 -6.55 -5.81
N ASN A 9 19.73 -5.39 -5.19
CA ASN A 9 18.59 -4.58 -4.85
C ASN A 9 17.77 -4.40 -6.14
N ILE A 10 16.84 -5.33 -6.43
CA ILE A 10 16.07 -5.33 -7.68
C ILE A 10 15.12 -4.15 -7.53
N LEU A 11 15.50 -3.04 -8.14
CA LEU A 11 14.63 -1.88 -8.20
C LEU A 11 13.36 -2.28 -8.96
N PRO A 12 12.18 -1.90 -8.45
CA PRO A 12 10.94 -2.21 -9.14
C PRO A 12 10.94 -1.58 -10.53
N ALA A 13 10.53 -2.35 -11.53
CA ALA A 13 10.41 -1.87 -12.91
C ALA A 13 9.08 -1.15 -13.17
N GLU A 14 8.10 -1.34 -12.29
CA GLU A 14 6.75 -0.82 -12.45
C GLU A 14 6.16 -0.31 -11.12
N TYR A 15 5.12 0.52 -11.27
CA TYR A 15 4.26 0.88 -10.17
C TYR A 15 3.38 -0.32 -9.84
N ALA A 16 3.28 -0.66 -8.56
CA ALA A 16 2.37 -1.69 -8.10
C ALA A 16 1.80 -1.32 -6.74
N LEU A 17 0.51 -1.55 -6.57
CA LEU A 17 -0.12 -1.72 -5.27
C LEU A 17 -0.37 -3.22 -5.08
N GLU A 18 0.02 -3.81 -3.95
CA GLU A 18 -0.29 -5.21 -3.66
C GLU A 18 -1.61 -5.33 -2.90
N GLN A 19 -2.21 -6.52 -2.95
CA GLN A 19 -3.33 -6.85 -2.07
C GLN A 19 -2.85 -6.81 -0.62
N ASN A 20 -3.58 -6.13 0.24
CA ASN A 20 -3.26 -6.05 1.67
C ASN A 20 -3.21 -7.46 2.28
N PHE A 21 -2.29 -7.69 3.22
CA PHE A 21 -2.17 -8.96 3.91
C PHE A 21 -2.07 -8.76 5.44
N PRO A 22 -2.88 -9.46 6.24
CA PRO A 22 -3.95 -10.39 5.82
C PRO A 22 -5.14 -9.68 5.14
N ASN A 23 -5.96 -10.42 4.39
CA ASN A 23 -7.27 -9.99 3.88
C ASN A 23 -8.21 -11.21 3.73
N PRO A 24 -9.34 -11.30 4.47
CA PRO A 24 -9.83 -10.34 5.47
C PRO A 24 -8.86 -10.13 6.64
N PHE A 25 -8.94 -8.98 7.32
CA PHE A 25 -8.02 -8.60 8.40
C PHE A 25 -8.73 -8.21 9.70
N ASN A 26 -8.03 -8.30 10.84
CA ASN A 26 -8.54 -7.92 12.17
C ASN A 26 -7.40 -7.50 13.14
N PRO A 27 -7.40 -6.27 13.68
CA PRO A 27 -7.84 -5.03 13.04
C PRO A 27 -6.72 -4.41 12.19
N THR A 28 -5.55 -5.05 12.11
CA THR A 28 -4.38 -4.54 11.39
C THR A 28 -4.10 -5.31 10.11
N THR A 29 -3.59 -4.61 9.10
CA THR A 29 -3.13 -5.19 7.83
C THR A 29 -1.96 -4.40 7.29
N LYS A 30 -1.20 -5.01 6.39
CA LYS A 30 -0.05 -4.39 5.72
C LYS A 30 -0.38 -4.19 4.25
N ILE A 31 -0.06 -3.01 3.74
CA ILE A 31 -0.19 -2.63 2.34
C ILE A 31 1.21 -2.47 1.76
N LYS A 32 1.55 -3.31 0.80
CA LYS A 32 2.80 -3.21 0.05
C LYS A 32 2.59 -2.48 -1.25
N TYR A 33 3.59 -1.71 -1.66
CA TYR A 33 3.57 -0.99 -2.91
C TYR A 33 4.99 -0.76 -3.42
N SER A 34 5.12 -0.55 -4.74
CA SER A 34 6.38 -0.22 -5.38
C SER A 34 6.24 0.97 -6.31
N ILE A 35 7.31 1.76 -6.42
CA ILE A 35 7.42 2.84 -7.40
C ILE A 35 8.76 2.73 -8.17
N PRO A 36 8.75 2.79 -9.52
CA PRO A 36 9.95 2.60 -10.34
C PRO A 36 10.80 3.86 -10.50
N GLN A 37 10.33 4.99 -9.98
CA GLN A 37 11.01 6.28 -10.00
C GLN A 37 10.58 7.13 -8.81
N PRO A 38 11.39 8.13 -8.41
CA PRO A 38 11.00 9.06 -7.34
C PRO A 38 9.66 9.74 -7.63
N ALA A 39 8.79 9.79 -6.62
CA ALA A 39 7.49 10.43 -6.73
C ALA A 39 6.91 10.78 -5.36
N ASN A 40 6.01 11.78 -5.33
CA ASN A 40 5.11 11.98 -4.22
C ASN A 40 4.10 10.83 -4.17
N VAL A 41 4.17 10.03 -3.10
CA VAL A 41 3.28 8.91 -2.86
C VAL A 41 2.20 9.32 -1.88
N VAL A 42 0.94 9.13 -2.31
CA VAL A 42 -0.24 9.28 -1.47
C VAL A 42 -0.96 7.94 -1.37
N ILE A 43 -1.10 7.41 -0.16
CA ILE A 43 -1.95 6.26 0.13
C ILE A 43 -3.06 6.67 1.07
N LYS A 44 -4.30 6.52 0.61
CA LYS A 44 -5.51 6.87 1.37
C LYS A 44 -6.48 5.70 1.43
N VAL A 45 -7.22 5.62 2.54
CA VAL A 45 -8.29 4.65 2.78
C VAL A 45 -9.64 5.35 2.64
N TYR A 46 -10.60 4.68 2.02
CA TYR A 46 -11.96 5.15 1.78
C TYR A 46 -12.99 4.10 2.20
N ASP A 47 -14.18 4.57 2.58
CA ASP A 47 -15.36 3.71 2.72
C ASP A 47 -16.04 3.44 1.37
N VAL A 48 -17.14 2.68 1.39
CA VAL A 48 -17.91 2.32 0.18
C VAL A 48 -18.62 3.51 -0.48
N LEU A 49 -18.79 4.63 0.23
CA LEU A 49 -19.37 5.86 -0.29
C LEU A 49 -18.31 6.80 -0.89
N GLY A 50 -17.03 6.45 -0.75
CA GLY A 50 -15.90 7.26 -1.21
C GLY A 50 -15.47 8.32 -0.20
N ASN A 51 -15.94 8.27 1.05
CA ASN A 51 -15.44 9.17 2.09
C ASN A 51 -14.01 8.76 2.46
N GLU A 52 -13.10 9.74 2.57
CA GLU A 52 -11.76 9.50 3.08
C GLU A 52 -11.80 9.17 4.57
N ILE A 53 -11.22 8.03 4.94
CA ILE A 53 -11.18 7.51 6.31
C ILE A 53 -9.81 7.76 6.95
N ALA A 54 -8.74 7.60 6.17
CA ALA A 54 -7.38 7.80 6.65
C ALA A 54 -6.42 8.13 5.51
N THR A 55 -5.39 8.93 5.81
CA THR A 55 -4.19 9.05 4.98
C THR A 55 -3.07 8.25 5.65
N LEU A 56 -2.55 7.24 4.96
CA LEU A 56 -1.50 6.34 5.46
C LEU A 56 -0.10 6.81 5.04
N VAL A 57 0.00 7.37 3.84
CA VAL A 57 1.25 7.91 3.26
C VAL A 57 0.92 9.20 2.51
N ASN A 58 1.75 10.22 2.64
CA ASN A 58 1.70 11.47 1.88
C ASN A 58 3.08 12.13 1.90
N GLU A 59 4.04 11.55 1.17
CA GLU A 59 5.43 11.98 1.18
C GLU A 59 6.17 11.63 -0.11
N GLU A 60 7.26 12.33 -0.38
CA GLU A 60 8.19 11.98 -1.47
C GLU A 60 8.92 10.67 -1.13
N LYS A 61 8.89 9.70 -2.05
CA LYS A 61 9.59 8.42 -1.92
C LYS A 61 10.60 8.25 -3.06
N PRO A 62 11.78 7.66 -2.79
CA PRO A 62 12.69 7.23 -3.85
C PRO A 62 12.16 5.97 -4.55
N VAL A 63 12.80 5.58 -5.65
CA VAL A 63 12.55 4.27 -6.28
C VAL A 63 12.71 3.14 -5.25
N GLY A 64 11.75 2.23 -5.20
CA GLY A 64 11.78 1.12 -4.25
C GLY A 64 10.43 0.50 -3.95
N SER A 65 10.47 -0.54 -3.12
CA SER A 65 9.30 -1.23 -2.57
C SER A 65 9.16 -0.88 -1.10
N PHE A 66 7.93 -0.64 -0.67
CA PHE A 66 7.59 -0.12 0.64
C PHE A 66 6.41 -0.89 1.23
N GLU A 67 6.27 -0.78 2.54
CA GLU A 67 5.15 -1.33 3.29
C GLU A 67 4.62 -0.27 4.26
N VAL A 68 3.30 -0.17 4.38
CA VAL A 68 2.64 0.65 5.38
C VAL A 68 1.62 -0.21 6.14
N GLU A 69 1.58 -0.05 7.46
CA GLU A 69 0.59 -0.70 8.31
C GLU A 69 -0.66 0.17 8.41
N PHE A 70 -1.82 -0.48 8.37
CA PHE A 70 -3.11 0.14 8.62
C PHE A 70 -3.77 -0.50 9.84
N ASP A 71 -4.00 0.30 10.88
CA ASP A 71 -4.77 -0.07 12.07
C ASP A 71 -6.21 0.45 11.97
N ALA A 72 -7.16 -0.47 11.82
CA ALA A 72 -8.58 -0.19 11.73
C ALA A 72 -9.34 -0.42 13.05
N SER A 73 -8.65 -0.38 14.20
CA SER A 73 -9.24 -0.64 15.52
C SER A 73 -10.43 0.26 15.85
N LYS A 74 -10.55 1.45 15.24
CA LYS A 74 -11.67 2.39 15.44
C LYS A 74 -12.78 2.28 14.39
N LEU A 75 -12.67 1.38 13.42
CA LEU A 75 -13.63 1.22 12.32
C LEU A 75 -14.57 0.03 12.55
N VAL A 76 -15.70 0.01 11.86
CA VAL A 76 -16.65 -1.11 11.89
C VAL A 76 -16.29 -2.16 10.83
N SER A 77 -16.63 -3.43 11.08
CA SER A 77 -16.48 -4.51 10.09
C SER A 77 -17.16 -4.11 8.77
N GLY A 78 -16.49 -4.37 7.65
CA GLY A 78 -17.00 -3.94 6.35
C GLY A 78 -15.96 -3.92 5.26
N ILE A 79 -16.40 -3.42 4.10
CA ILE A 79 -15.55 -3.23 2.93
C ILE A 79 -14.96 -1.83 2.96
N TYR A 80 -13.66 -1.75 2.72
CA TYR A 80 -12.94 -0.50 2.54
C TYR A 80 -12.11 -0.58 1.28
N PHE A 81 -11.70 0.58 0.78
CA PHE A 81 -10.81 0.70 -0.37
C PHE A 81 -9.56 1.45 0.05
N TYR A 82 -8.41 1.10 -0.51
CA TYR A 82 -7.21 1.89 -0.39
C TYR A 82 -6.68 2.20 -1.77
N ARG A 83 -6.19 3.43 -1.94
CA ARG A 83 -5.72 3.96 -3.22
C ARG A 83 -4.29 4.45 -3.09
N LEU A 84 -3.43 3.96 -3.98
CA LEU A 84 -2.12 4.50 -4.25
C LEU A 84 -2.22 5.54 -5.36
N GLN A 85 -1.64 6.71 -5.14
CA GLN A 85 -1.42 7.73 -6.15
C GLN A 85 0.06 8.14 -6.15
N ALA A 86 0.71 8.05 -7.30
CA ALA A 86 2.11 8.44 -7.49
C ALA A 86 2.29 9.07 -8.88
N GLY A 87 2.37 10.40 -8.94
CA GLY A 87 2.30 11.13 -10.22
C GLY A 87 0.97 10.86 -10.95
N ASN A 88 1.05 10.36 -12.18
CA ASN A 88 -0.12 9.99 -13.00
C ASN A 88 -0.62 8.56 -12.74
N TYR A 89 0.11 7.76 -11.95
CA TYR A 89 -0.30 6.41 -11.61
C TYR A 89 -1.32 6.43 -10.47
N VAL A 90 -2.44 5.74 -10.67
CA VAL A 90 -3.47 5.54 -9.65
C VAL A 90 -3.91 4.08 -9.69
N GLU A 91 -3.80 3.39 -8.55
CA GLU A 91 -4.35 2.04 -8.38
C GLU A 91 -5.19 2.00 -7.10
N THR A 92 -6.34 1.33 -7.14
CA THR A 92 -7.23 1.15 -5.99
C THR A 92 -7.45 -0.34 -5.76
N LYS A 93 -7.40 -0.78 -4.51
CA LYS A 93 -7.75 -2.15 -4.10
C LYS A 93 -8.74 -2.17 -2.97
N LYS A 94 -9.47 -3.27 -2.88
CA LYS A 94 -10.51 -3.54 -1.88
C LYS A 94 -9.92 -4.35 -0.74
N MET A 95 -10.27 -4.03 0.49
CA MET A 95 -9.95 -4.81 1.69
C MET A 95 -11.21 -5.05 2.54
N ILE A 96 -11.21 -6.15 3.30
CA ILE A 96 -12.34 -6.56 4.14
C ILE A 96 -11.87 -6.59 5.59
N LEU A 97 -12.42 -5.69 6.41
CA LEU A 97 -12.22 -5.70 7.86
C LEU A 97 -13.23 -6.65 8.50
N ILE A 98 -12.75 -7.60 9.28
CA ILE A 98 -13.56 -8.46 10.14
C ILE A 98 -13.17 -8.19 11.59
N LYS A 99 -14.16 -8.03 12.46
CA LYS A 99 -14.02 -7.95 13.91
C LYS A 99 -14.91 -8.99 14.56
#